data_AF-A0A1W9R3D6-F1
#
_entry.id   AF-A0A1W9R3D6-F1
#
_cell.length_a   1.000
_cell.length_b   1.000
_cell.length_c   1.000
_cell.angle_alpha   90.00
_cell.angle_beta   90.00
_cell.angle_gamma   90.00
#
_symmetry.space_group_name_H-M   'P 1'
#
loop_
_entity.id
_entity.type
_entity.pdbx_description
1 polymer ?
#
loop_
_entity_poly.entity_id
_entity_poly.type
_entity_poly.pdbx_seq_one_letter_code
_entity_poly.pdbx_strand_id
1 'polypeptide(L)'
;MWRLFSLIFLFNFFLNQLDSSLIKVSVDKKRVRTGEVFTYKVEMELPFNPQEIKLPKFEGLKVVSQSQRSSYNIKKDKIIVKIKMVFKLVAYSPGKYVIKNIVVKGKNRVVKSEKVEIEVYGEKIKKEKRIFKGESFTI
;
A
#
# COMPACT_ATOMS: atom_id res chain seq x y z
N MET A 1 26.20 11.95 50.78
CA MET A 1 26.09 10.79 49.88
C MET A 1 24.65 10.32 49.87
N TRP A 2 24.10 10.06 48.66
CA TRP A 2 22.89 9.25 48.38
C TRP A 2 21.59 9.66 49.10
N ARG A 3 20.48 10.01 48.45
CA ARG A 3 19.78 9.30 47.37
C ARG A 3 18.83 10.28 46.65
N LEU A 4 19.17 10.69 45.44
CA LEU A 4 18.29 11.41 44.51
C LEU A 4 18.20 10.58 43.23
N PHE A 5 17.58 9.41 43.31
CA PHE A 5 17.35 8.57 42.13
C PHE A 5 16.15 7.67 42.41
N SER A 6 14.94 8.17 42.21
CA SER A 6 13.76 7.32 41.97
C SER A 6 12.56 8.18 41.56
N LEU A 7 12.65 8.91 40.44
CA LEU A 7 11.46 9.61 39.91
C LEU A 7 11.52 9.93 38.41
N ILE A 8 12.08 9.04 37.58
CA ILE A 8 11.74 8.98 36.15
C ILE A 8 11.69 7.51 35.74
N PHE A 9 10.55 6.85 35.94
CA PHE A 9 10.21 5.62 35.23
C PHE A 9 8.70 5.51 35.01
N LEU A 10 8.10 6.63 34.58
CA LEU A 10 6.69 6.71 34.18
C LEU A 10 6.54 7.26 32.75
N PHE A 11 7.56 7.08 31.91
CA PHE A 11 7.53 7.61 30.56
C PHE A 11 7.81 6.51 29.55
N ASN A 12 6.79 6.25 28.73
CA ASN A 12 6.76 5.35 27.57
C ASN A 12 6.30 3.90 27.81
N PHE A 13 5.18 3.73 28.51
CA PHE A 13 4.21 2.72 28.07
C PHE A 13 3.20 3.39 27.13
N PHE A 14 3.68 3.98 26.04
CA PHE A 14 2.80 4.39 24.94
C PHE A 14 2.35 3.11 24.26
N LEU A 15 1.20 2.64 24.73
CA LEU A 15 0.28 1.71 24.10
C LEU A 15 0.21 1.98 22.60
N ASN A 16 1.04 1.30 21.81
CA ASN A 16 0.69 1.02 20.43
C ASN A 16 -0.38 -0.09 20.47
N GLN A 17 -1.60 0.28 20.85
CA GLN A 17 -2.76 -0.48 20.42
C GLN A 17 -2.76 -0.39 18.89
N LEU A 18 -2.14 -1.39 18.28
CA LEU A 18 -2.13 -1.56 16.83
C LEU A 18 -3.56 -1.95 16.46
N ASP A 19 -4.41 -0.95 16.27
CA ASP A 19 -5.76 -1.12 15.77
C ASP A 19 -5.62 -1.91 14.47
N SER A 20 -6.11 -3.15 14.46
CA SER A 20 -5.85 -4.07 13.35
C SER A 20 -6.75 -3.71 12.19
N SER A 21 -6.41 -2.63 11.47
CA SER A 21 -7.11 -2.24 10.26
C SER A 21 -7.24 -3.44 9.31
N LEU A 22 -8.46 -3.73 8.87
CA LEU A 22 -8.75 -4.84 7.96
C LEU A 22 -8.08 -4.65 6.58
N ILE A 23 -7.62 -3.42 6.28
CA ILE A 23 -6.89 -3.07 5.08
C ILE A 23 -5.62 -2.32 5.48
N LYS A 24 -4.49 -3.02 5.45
CA LYS A 24 -3.17 -2.45 5.68
C LYS A 24 -2.53 -2.07 4.36
N VAL A 25 -2.05 -0.83 4.28
CA VAL A 25 -1.30 -0.33 3.12
C VAL A 25 0.09 0.05 3.58
N SER A 26 1.10 -0.27 2.78
CA SER A 26 2.48 0.10 3.09
C SER A 26 3.27 0.40 1.84
N VAL A 27 4.32 1.19 2.03
CA VAL A 27 5.32 1.49 1.01
C VAL A 27 6.68 1.10 1.56
N ASP A 28 7.54 0.56 0.72
CA ASP A 28 8.91 0.24 1.10
C ASP A 28 9.77 1.50 1.32
N LYS A 29 9.45 2.59 0.61
CA LYS A 29 10.14 3.88 0.71
C LYS A 29 9.12 5.02 0.72
N LYS A 30 9.30 5.98 1.64
CA LYS A 30 8.49 7.21 1.71
C LYS A 30 9.07 8.35 0.86
N ARG A 31 10.37 8.29 0.57
CA ARG A 31 11.10 9.27 -0.23
C ARG A 31 11.92 8.53 -1.29
N VAL A 32 11.75 8.90 -2.55
CA VAL A 32 12.35 8.19 -3.70
C VAL A 32 12.85 9.16 -4.76
N ARG A 33 13.87 8.77 -5.53
CA ARG A 33 14.36 9.57 -6.65
C ARG A 33 13.43 9.41 -7.86
N THR A 34 13.34 10.44 -8.71
CA THR A 34 12.68 10.31 -10.02
C THR A 34 13.25 9.13 -10.82
N GLY A 35 12.36 8.34 -11.44
CA GLY A 35 12.72 7.13 -12.18
C GLY A 35 12.99 5.89 -11.31
N GLU A 36 13.12 6.05 -9.99
CA GLU A 36 13.28 4.94 -9.06
C GLU A 36 11.97 4.16 -8.89
N VAL A 37 12.06 2.83 -8.94
CA VAL A 37 10.93 1.95 -8.68
C VAL A 37 10.79 1.71 -7.19
N PHE A 38 9.59 1.91 -6.67
CA PHE A 38 9.22 1.62 -5.29
C PHE A 38 7.99 0.71 -5.22
N THR A 39 7.75 0.12 -4.05
CA THR A 39 6.74 -0.91 -3.85
C THR A 39 5.61 -0.38 -2.99
N TYR A 40 4.38 -0.43 -3.51
CA TYR A 40 3.15 -0.23 -2.74
C TYR A 40 2.49 -1.59 -2.49
N LYS A 41 2.31 -1.95 -1.22
CA LYS A 41 1.72 -3.22 -0.78
C LYS A 41 0.37 -2.98 -0.13
N VAL A 42 -0.57 -3.86 -0.43
CA VAL A 42 -1.90 -3.93 0.18
C VAL A 42 -2.06 -5.30 0.80
N GLU A 43 -2.43 -5.34 2.07
CA GLU A 43 -2.81 -6.56 2.78
C GLU A 43 -4.19 -6.38 3.38
N MET A 44 -5.14 -7.22 2.93
CA MET A 44 -6.51 -7.24 3.41
C MET A 44 -6.77 -8.53 4.17
N GLU A 45 -7.41 -8.42 5.32
CA GLU A 45 -7.95 -9.55 6.09
C GLU A 45 -9.42 -9.27 6.40
N LEU A 46 -10.31 -9.73 5.52
CA LEU A 46 -11.73 -9.40 5.56
C LEU A 46 -12.52 -10.56 6.18
N PRO A 47 -13.26 -10.36 7.28
CA PRO A 47 -14.13 -11.39 7.88
C PRO A 47 -15.46 -11.54 7.13
N PHE A 48 -15.47 -11.25 5.82
CA PHE A 48 -16.63 -11.27 4.94
C PHE A 48 -16.17 -11.35 3.48
N ASN A 49 -17.05 -11.79 2.59
CA ASN A 49 -16.79 -11.76 1.15
C ASN A 49 -17.04 -10.34 0.60
N PRO A 50 -16.03 -9.66 0.02
CA PRO A 50 -16.22 -8.34 -0.57
C PRO A 50 -17.13 -8.42 -1.81
N GLN A 51 -18.06 -7.46 -1.94
CA GLN A 51 -18.87 -7.28 -3.15
C GLN A 51 -18.16 -6.38 -4.16
N GLU A 52 -17.42 -5.38 -3.67
CA GLU A 52 -16.69 -4.44 -4.52
C GLU A 52 -15.37 -4.06 -3.82
N ILE A 53 -14.28 -4.03 -4.59
CA ILE A 53 -12.98 -3.50 -4.15
C ILE A 53 -12.59 -2.37 -5.10
N LYS A 54 -12.57 -1.13 -4.61
CA LYS A 54 -12.08 0.03 -5.34
C LYS A 54 -10.63 0.30 -4.97
N LEU A 55 -9.73 0.03 -5.91
CA LEU A 55 -8.32 0.38 -5.81
C LEU A 55 -8.09 1.87 -6.08
N PRO A 56 -7.05 2.48 -5.48
CA PRO A 56 -6.72 3.87 -5.75
C PRO A 56 -6.24 4.04 -7.18
N LYS A 57 -6.51 5.22 -7.74
CA LYS A 57 -5.80 5.69 -8.92
C LYS A 57 -4.42 6.15 -8.50
N PHE A 58 -3.40 5.69 -9.20
CA PHE A 58 -2.01 6.11 -9.00
C PHE A 58 -1.74 7.40 -9.80
N GLU A 59 -2.43 8.49 -9.44
CA GLU A 59 -2.33 9.78 -10.15
C GLU A 59 -0.87 10.29 -10.18
N GLY A 60 -0.34 10.52 -11.38
CA GLY A 60 1.04 10.98 -11.58
C GLY A 60 2.13 9.92 -11.32
N LEU A 61 1.75 8.70 -10.97
CA LEU A 61 2.64 7.53 -10.83
C LEU A 61 2.32 6.53 -11.95
N LYS A 62 3.33 5.80 -12.42
CA LYS A 62 3.14 4.71 -13.40
C LYS A 62 3.28 3.36 -12.70
N VAL A 63 2.32 2.47 -12.91
CA VAL A 63 2.43 1.06 -12.53
C VAL A 63 3.35 0.37 -13.54
N VAL A 64 4.47 -0.16 -13.05
CA VAL A 64 5.44 -0.92 -13.84
C VAL A 64 5.11 -2.40 -13.81
N SER A 65 4.69 -2.91 -12.66
CA SER A 65 4.18 -4.27 -12.52
C SER A 65 3.20 -4.38 -11.35
N GLN A 66 2.39 -5.43 -11.40
CA GLN A 66 1.38 -5.73 -10.39
C GLN A 66 1.34 -7.24 -10.16
N SER A 67 1.15 -7.64 -8.91
CA SER A 67 0.80 -9.01 -8.56
C SER A 67 -0.30 -9.01 -7.50
N GLN A 68 -1.10 -10.06 -7.50
CA GLN A 68 -2.18 -10.26 -6.55
C GLN A 68 -2.24 -11.73 -6.15
N ARG A 69 -2.46 -11.98 -4.86
CA ARG A 69 -2.73 -13.30 -4.31
C ARG A 69 -3.93 -13.21 -3.38
N SER A 70 -4.89 -14.10 -3.54
CA SER A 70 -6.01 -14.28 -2.64
C SER A 70 -5.97 -15.67 -2.00
N SER A 71 -6.50 -15.78 -0.79
CA SER A 71 -6.71 -17.04 -0.11
C SER A 71 -7.95 -16.95 0.78
N TYR A 72 -8.69 -18.05 0.85
CA TYR A 72 -9.90 -18.16 1.66
C TYR A 72 -9.63 -19.13 2.81
N ASN A 73 -9.97 -18.71 4.03
CA ASN A 73 -9.93 -19.58 5.19
C ASN A 73 -11.34 -19.69 5.75
N ILE A 74 -11.86 -20.92 5.80
CA ILE A 74 -13.20 -21.22 6.29
C ILE A 74 -13.00 -22.04 7.57
N LYS A 75 -13.40 -21.48 8.72
CA LYS A 75 -13.37 -22.18 10.01
C LYS A 75 -14.68 -21.96 10.75
N LYS A 76 -15.39 -23.04 11.11
CA LYS A 76 -16.61 -23.01 11.93
C LYS A 76 -17.57 -21.89 11.49
N ASP A 77 -17.96 -21.93 10.21
CA ASP A 77 -18.86 -20.96 9.55
C ASP A 77 -18.39 -19.50 9.46
N LYS A 78 -17.12 -19.21 9.81
CA LYS A 78 -16.49 -17.91 9.57
C LYS A 78 -15.61 -17.97 8.33
N ILE A 79 -15.92 -17.11 7.36
CA ILE A 79 -15.08 -16.88 6.17
C ILE A 79 -14.13 -15.73 6.47
N ILE A 80 -12.83 -16.00 6.32
CA ILE A 80 -11.78 -14.97 6.29
C ILE A 80 -11.18 -14.95 4.90
N VAL A 81 -11.36 -13.83 4.20
CA VAL A 81 -10.76 -13.57 2.90
C VAL A 81 -9.47 -12.78 3.11
N LYS A 82 -8.33 -13.38 2.75
CA LYS A 82 -7.03 -12.70 2.76
C LYS A 82 -6.63 -12.34 1.34
N ILE A 83 -6.34 -11.07 1.09
CA ILE A 83 -5.91 -10.59 -0.22
C ILE A 83 -4.63 -9.79 -0.06
N LYS A 84 -3.60 -10.14 -0.81
CA LYS A 84 -2.34 -9.41 -0.90
C LYS A 84 -2.17 -8.88 -2.31
N MET A 85 -1.88 -7.60 -2.45
CA MET A 85 -1.53 -6.98 -3.72
C MET A 85 -0.20 -6.26 -3.59
N VAL A 86 0.62 -6.35 -4.62
CA VAL A 86 1.92 -5.67 -4.69
C VAL A 86 2.00 -4.94 -6.01
N PHE A 87 2.21 -3.63 -5.95
CA PHE A 87 2.39 -2.75 -7.09
C PHE A 87 3.81 -2.22 -7.09
N LYS A 88 4.48 -2.28 -8.23
CA LYS A 88 5.74 -1.58 -8.47
C LYS A 88 5.43 -0.28 -9.19
N LEU A 89 5.73 0.83 -8.56
CA LEU A 89 5.38 2.18 -9.01
C LEU A 89 6.64 2.97 -9.34
N VAL A 90 6.53 3.89 -10.30
CA VAL A 90 7.59 4.84 -10.64
C VAL A 90 7.00 6.23 -10.86
N ALA A 91 7.71 7.25 -10.42
CA ALA A 91 7.39 8.66 -10.66
C ALA A 91 8.39 9.27 -11.63
N TYR A 92 7.91 10.02 -12.63
CA TYR A 92 8.76 10.67 -13.63
C TYR A 92 8.96 12.17 -13.38
N SER A 93 8.23 12.76 -12.43
CA SER A 93 8.38 14.16 -12.02
C SER A 93 8.62 14.20 -10.51
N PRO A 94 9.40 15.19 -10.01
CA PRO A 94 9.48 15.43 -8.58
C PRO A 94 8.14 15.99 -8.05
N GLY A 95 7.88 15.77 -6.76
CA GLY A 95 6.68 16.27 -6.09
C GLY A 95 6.22 15.38 -4.94
N LYS A 96 5.16 15.82 -4.27
CA LYS A 96 4.45 15.03 -3.26
C LYS A 96 3.26 14.33 -3.91
N TYR A 97 3.20 13.01 -3.77
CA TYR A 97 2.16 12.16 -4.33
C TYR A 97 1.32 11.57 -3.22
N VAL A 98 0.00 11.65 -3.37
CA VAL A 98 -0.96 11.06 -2.42
C VAL A 98 -1.65 9.89 -3.08
N ILE A 99 -1.35 8.68 -2.61
CA ILE A 99 -2.09 7.46 -2.97
C ILE A 99 -3.33 7.43 -2.08
N LYS A 100 -4.49 7.60 -2.72
CA LYS A 100 -5.81 7.63 -2.05
C LYS A 100 -6.10 6.29 -1.36
N ASN A 101 -7.10 6.30 -0.49
CA ASN A 101 -7.53 5.11 0.21
C ASN A 101 -8.13 4.05 -0.74
N ILE A 102 -7.95 2.78 -0.38
CA ILE A 102 -8.72 1.66 -0.92
C ILE A 102 -10.09 1.68 -0.26
N VAL A 103 -11.14 1.32 -1.00
CA VAL A 103 -12.49 1.16 -0.46
C VAL A 103 -12.96 -0.26 -0.74
N VAL A 104 -13.33 -1.00 0.30
CA VAL A 104 -13.95 -2.32 0.18
C VAL A 104 -15.39 -2.23 0.65
N LYS A 105 -16.33 -2.63 -0.19
CA LYS A 105 -17.75 -2.76 0.17
C LYS A 105 -18.10 -4.23 0.37
N GLY A 106 -18.70 -4.52 1.52
CA GLY A 106 -19.44 -5.75 1.77
C GLY A 106 -20.94 -5.46 1.84
N LYS A 107 -21.74 -6.51 2.02
CA LYS A 107 -23.21 -6.44 2.00
C LYS A 107 -23.79 -5.28 2.83
N ASN A 108 -23.32 -5.12 4.07
CA ASN A 108 -23.79 -4.08 5.00
C ASN A 108 -22.63 -3.30 5.65
N ARG A 109 -21.48 -3.18 4.98
CA ARG A 109 -20.31 -2.50 5.54
C ARG A 109 -19.39 -1.93 4.47
N VAL A 110 -18.72 -0.84 4.82
CA VAL A 110 -17.67 -0.23 3.99
C VAL A 110 -16.44 -0.06 4.84
N VAL A 111 -15.30 -0.54 4.34
CA VAL A 111 -14.01 -0.42 5.02
C VAL A 111 -13.05 0.36 4.12
N LYS A 112 -12.23 1.21 4.71
CA LYS A 112 -11.26 2.05 3.99
C LYS A 112 -9.86 1.84 4.56
N SER A 113 -8.86 1.87 3.68
CA SER A 113 -7.47 1.97 4.14
C SER A 113 -7.12 3.41 4.50
N GLU A 114 -5.97 3.59 5.11
CA GLU A 114 -5.30 4.88 5.16
C GLU A 114 -4.85 5.32 3.76
N LYS A 115 -4.64 6.63 3.58
CA LYS A 115 -3.92 7.18 2.43
C LYS A 115 -2.41 7.07 2.67
N VAL A 116 -1.62 7.04 1.60
CA VAL A 116 -0.16 7.03 1.70
C VAL A 116 0.42 8.22 0.95
N GLU A 117 1.36 8.91 1.57
CA GLU A 117 2.07 10.04 0.97
C GLU A 117 3.51 9.64 0.63
N ILE A 118 3.94 9.98 -0.57
CA ILE A 118 5.29 9.72 -1.10
C ILE A 118 5.91 11.02 -1.57
N GLU A 119 7.14 11.28 -1.18
CA GLU A 119 7.95 12.37 -1.69
C GLU A 119 8.88 11.88 -2.80
N VAL A 120 8.85 12.54 -3.95
CA VAL A 120 9.74 12.25 -5.08
C VAL A 120 10.65 13.45 -5.31
N TYR A 121 11.95 13.21 -5.38
CA TYR A 121 12.96 14.26 -5.60
C TYR A 121 13.85 13.96 -6.80
N GLY A 122 14.55 14.99 -7.30
CA GLY A 122 15.40 14.92 -8.48
C GLY A 122 14.77 15.58 -9.70
N GLU A 123 15.38 15.39 -10.86
CA GLU A 123 14.95 16.03 -12.10
C GLU A 123 13.82 15.27 -12.78
N LYS A 124 12.98 16.00 -13.52
CA LYS A 124 11.91 15.41 -14.32
C LYS A 124 12.50 14.58 -15.46
N ILE A 125 12.09 13.33 -15.56
CA ILE A 125 12.52 12.39 -16.60
C ILE A 125 11.46 12.34 -17.71
N LYS A 126 11.89 12.39 -18.98
CA LYS A 126 10.97 12.20 -20.12
C LYS A 126 10.47 10.76 -20.15
N LYS A 127 9.15 10.57 -20.25
CA LYS A 127 8.53 9.25 -20.40
C LYS A 127 8.79 8.75 -21.81
N GLU A 128 9.73 7.83 -22.00
CA GLU A 128 9.92 7.16 -23.29
C GLU A 128 8.68 6.34 -23.64
N LYS A 129 8.09 6.61 -24.81
CA LYS A 129 7.10 5.73 -25.44
C LYS A 129 7.86 4.70 -26.25
N ARG A 130 8.03 3.48 -25.72
CA ARG A 130 8.43 2.36 -26.57
C ARG A 130 7.25 2.01 -27.49
N ILE A 131 7.35 2.39 -28.76
CA ILE A 131 6.48 1.86 -29.82
C ILE A 131 7.03 0.47 -30.13
N PHE A 132 6.35 -0.58 -29.70
CA PHE A 132 6.66 -1.93 -30.15
C PHE A 132 6.24 -2.03 -31.62
N LYS A 133 7.21 -1.96 -32.54
CA LYS A 133 7.04 -2.54 -33.89
C LYS A 133 7.00 -4.05 -33.68
N GLY A 134 5.82 -4.64 -33.73
CA GLY A 134 5.65 -6.08 -33.66
C GLY A 134 6.24 -6.71 -34.92
N GLU A 135 7.44 -7.27 -34.80
CA GLU A 135 7.87 -8.31 -35.74
C GLU A 135 7.18 -9.60 -35.31
N SER A 136 6.19 -9.99 -36.11
CA SER A 136 5.45 -11.24 -35.99
C SER A 136 6.39 -12.42 -36.25
N PHE A 137 6.68 -13.20 -35.22
CA PHE A 137 7.26 -14.53 -35.38
C PHE A 137 6.12 -15.51 -35.65
N THR A 138 6.02 -16.01 -36.87
CA THR A 138 5.20 -17.16 -37.22
C THR A 138 5.89 -18.42 -36.66
N ILE A 139 5.16 -19.22 -35.87
CA ILE A 139 5.58 -20.58 -35.46
C ILE A 139 5.15 -21.56 -36.55
#